data_AF-A0A7V9NNZ3-F1
#
_entry.id   AF-A0A7V9NNZ3-F1
#
_cell.length_a   1.000
_cell.length_b   1.000
_cell.length_c   1.000
_cell.angle_alpha   90.00
_cell.angle_beta   90.00
_cell.angle_gamma   90.00
#
_symmetry.space_group_name_H-M   'P 1'
#
loop_
_entity.id
_entity.type
_entity.pdbx_description
1 polymer ?
#
loop_
_entity_poly.entity_id
_entity_poly.type
_entity_poly.pdbx_seq_one_letter_code
_entity_poly.pdbx_strand_id
1 'polypeptide(L)'
;MDNKLQKKKTGTLKENSQYALAFGLIGTMLLIAGFPMFVIFFFGIFAYFLWKTFSQPSRNGTREVFEFYLSANEVLRDDERRWFGFEVQEVIIRGERILQLMNGAPPLVYFTLGALYNKIGDHKSAINHLAYVTENEKADESSYVYPSPDLRNYVRVLRKIEREPSEAPQTSSAVRALERARRNRGKIILENSRLQLKELDGKKEQAIIEKEQAMLEQKAQLDKLAVINANNVMPKSVVGDSDENISQNGGQRTEQINVHSFDNRNSQNKRKAEESNGDPFINRKPISEVLYDIYDRKQ
;
A
#
# COMPACT_ATOMS: atom_id res chain seq x y z
N MET A 1 31.03 -7.43 16.80
CA MET A 1 31.81 -6.56 15.88
C MET A 1 31.62 -7.16 14.50
N ASP A 2 30.51 -6.83 13.83
CA ASP A 2 30.18 -7.41 12.52
C ASP A 2 29.87 -6.28 11.54
N ASN A 3 30.88 -5.94 10.75
CA ASN A 3 30.82 -5.01 9.64
C ASN A 3 30.00 -5.61 8.50
N LYS A 4 28.68 -5.48 8.56
CA LYS A 4 27.79 -5.68 7.39
C LYS A 4 27.66 -4.39 6.58
N LEU A 5 28.76 -3.89 6.04
CA LEU A 5 28.75 -2.86 5.00
C LEU A 5 29.97 -3.05 4.11
N GLN A 6 29.80 -3.81 3.02
CA GLN A 6 30.41 -3.55 1.71
C GLN A 6 30.02 -4.67 0.73
N LYS A 7 28.85 -4.53 0.11
CA LYS A 7 28.65 -5.11 -1.22
C LYS A 7 29.41 -4.21 -2.18
N LYS A 8 30.68 -4.53 -2.42
CA LYS A 8 31.56 -3.85 -3.38
C LYS A 8 30.88 -3.93 -4.76
N LYS A 9 30.50 -2.78 -5.34
CA LYS A 9 29.96 -2.66 -6.71
C LYS A 9 31.07 -3.00 -7.71
N THR A 10 31.39 -4.28 -7.88
CA THR A 10 32.37 -4.73 -8.88
C THR A 10 31.76 -4.91 -10.27
N GLY A 11 30.42 -4.90 -10.40
CA GLY A 11 29.72 -5.01 -11.68
C GLY A 11 29.74 -3.73 -12.53
N THR A 12 29.59 -2.56 -11.91
CA THR A 12 29.41 -1.28 -12.63
C THR A 12 30.69 -0.80 -13.34
N LEU A 13 31.88 -1.17 -12.86
CA LEU A 13 33.14 -0.79 -13.51
C LEU A 13 33.37 -1.54 -14.82
N LYS A 14 32.96 -2.82 -14.89
CA LYS A 14 33.11 -3.64 -16.10
C LYS A 14 32.19 -3.14 -17.20
N GLU A 15 30.93 -2.84 -16.86
CA GLU A 15 29.94 -2.27 -17.79
C GLU A 15 30.37 -0.89 -18.30
N ASN A 16 30.77 0.03 -17.41
CA ASN A 16 31.22 1.37 -17.80
C ASN A 16 32.48 1.35 -18.68
N SER A 17 33.39 0.40 -18.48
CA SER A 17 34.57 0.24 -19.34
C SER A 17 34.23 -0.32 -20.73
N GLN A 18 33.20 -1.16 -20.84
CA GLN A 18 32.72 -1.69 -22.11
C GLN A 18 32.03 -0.61 -22.95
N TYR A 19 31.23 0.25 -22.31
CA TYR A 19 30.64 1.41 -23.00
C TYR A 19 31.72 2.37 -23.50
N ALA A 20 32.74 2.67 -22.70
CA ALA A 20 33.83 3.54 -23.11
C ALA A 20 34.60 2.98 -24.33
N LEU A 21 34.85 1.67 -24.38
CA LEU A 21 35.46 1.00 -25.53
C LEU A 21 34.56 1.03 -26.76
N ALA A 22 33.25 0.78 -26.61
CA ALA A 22 32.30 0.83 -27.71
C ALA A 22 32.18 2.24 -28.31
N PHE A 23 32.11 3.28 -27.47
CA PHE A 23 32.10 4.67 -27.92
C PHE A 23 33.39 5.07 -28.65
N GLY A 24 34.55 4.56 -28.19
CA GLY A 24 35.83 4.76 -28.89
C GLY A 24 35.84 4.13 -30.29
N LEU A 25 35.35 2.88 -30.39
CA LEU A 25 35.27 2.14 -31.66
C LEU A 25 34.33 2.82 -32.67
N ILE A 26 33.15 3.25 -32.21
CA ILE A 26 32.19 4.03 -32.99
C ILE A 26 32.85 5.33 -33.48
N GLY A 27 33.53 6.08 -32.60
CA GLY A 27 34.25 7.29 -32.96
C GLY A 27 35.29 7.06 -34.06
N THR A 28 36.05 5.96 -33.98
CA THR A 28 37.03 5.60 -35.03
C THR A 28 36.37 5.19 -36.35
N MET A 29 35.25 4.47 -36.31
CA MET A 29 34.51 4.10 -37.53
C MET A 29 33.91 5.30 -38.24
N LEU A 30 33.36 6.28 -37.51
CA LEU A 30 32.84 7.52 -38.12
C LEU A 30 33.95 8.33 -38.80
N LEU A 31 35.16 8.33 -38.24
CA LEU A 31 36.33 9.00 -38.82
C LEU A 31 36.75 8.34 -40.14
N ILE A 32 36.75 7.00 -40.19
CA ILE A 32 37.04 6.23 -41.41
C ILE A 32 35.95 6.42 -42.47
N ALA A 33 34.69 6.55 -42.06
CA ALA A 33 33.56 6.80 -42.96
C ALA A 33 33.52 8.23 -43.53
N GLY A 34 34.49 9.09 -43.20
CA GLY A 34 34.61 10.43 -43.76
C GLY A 34 33.71 11.47 -43.10
N PHE A 35 33.17 11.19 -41.90
CA PHE A 35 32.44 12.22 -41.16
C PHE A 35 33.39 13.34 -40.71
N PRO A 36 33.00 14.61 -40.86
CA PRO A 36 33.85 15.72 -40.44
C PRO A 36 34.13 15.68 -38.94
N MET A 37 35.39 15.93 -38.57
CA MET A 37 35.85 15.85 -37.17
C MET A 37 35.05 16.75 -36.22
N PHE A 38 34.57 17.91 -36.69
CA PHE A 38 33.75 18.83 -35.89
C PHE A 38 32.39 18.22 -35.50
N VAL A 39 31.80 17.37 -36.36
CA VAL A 39 30.53 16.69 -36.07
C VAL A 39 30.72 15.65 -34.97
N ILE A 40 31.78 14.84 -35.09
CA ILE A 40 32.11 13.80 -34.10
C ILE A 40 32.39 14.44 -32.73
N PHE A 41 33.15 15.55 -32.71
CA PHE A 41 33.44 16.28 -31.48
C PHE A 41 32.18 16.90 -30.85
N PHE A 42 31.30 17.49 -31.67
CA PHE A 42 30.03 18.05 -31.20
C PHE A 42 29.14 16.97 -30.56
N PHE A 43 28.96 15.83 -31.21
CA PHE A 43 28.17 14.72 -30.66
C PHE A 43 28.84 14.08 -29.44
N GLY A 44 30.17 14.02 -29.37
CA GLY A 44 30.90 13.55 -28.19
C GLY A 44 30.69 14.44 -26.97
N ILE A 45 30.81 15.76 -27.15
CA ILE A 45 30.51 16.75 -26.10
C ILE A 45 29.03 16.68 -25.71
N PHE A 46 28.14 16.61 -26.69
CA PHE A 46 26.70 16.53 -26.45
C PHE A 46 26.31 15.27 -25.68
N ALA A 47 26.84 14.10 -26.06
CA ALA A 47 26.65 12.85 -25.32
C ALA A 47 27.25 12.91 -23.91
N TYR A 48 28.41 13.54 -23.73
CA TYR A 48 28.97 13.79 -22.40
C TYR A 48 28.07 14.67 -21.55
N PHE A 49 27.50 15.74 -22.13
CA PHE A 49 26.54 16.59 -21.43
C PHE A 49 25.25 15.84 -21.09
N LEU A 50 24.69 15.06 -22.02
CA LEU A 50 23.51 14.21 -21.75
C LEU A 50 23.79 13.20 -20.64
N TRP A 51 24.93 12.50 -20.70
CA TRP A 51 25.34 11.60 -19.63
C TRP A 51 25.46 12.33 -18.30
N LYS A 52 26.06 13.52 -18.30
CA LYS A 52 26.27 14.32 -17.09
C LYS A 52 24.99 14.89 -16.51
N THR A 53 24.02 15.29 -17.34
CA THR A 53 22.72 15.77 -16.87
C THR A 53 21.87 14.64 -16.33
N PHE A 54 21.89 13.46 -16.94
CA PHE A 54 21.15 12.29 -16.45
C PHE A 54 21.84 11.56 -15.28
N SER A 55 23.16 11.67 -15.14
CA SER A 55 23.91 11.06 -14.03
C SER A 55 23.92 11.92 -12.76
N GLN A 56 23.37 13.14 -12.78
CA GLN A 56 23.20 13.89 -11.55
C GLN A 56 22.11 13.21 -10.71
N PRO A 57 22.39 12.87 -9.42
CA PRO A 57 21.35 12.36 -8.53
C PRO A 57 20.22 13.39 -8.49
N SER A 58 18.99 12.94 -8.72
CA SER A 58 17.85 13.83 -8.83
C SER A 58 17.74 14.64 -7.53
N ARG A 59 17.85 15.97 -7.65
CA ARG A 59 17.65 16.91 -6.54
C ARG A 59 16.22 16.84 -5.95
N ASN A 60 15.34 16.03 -6.55
CA ASN A 60 13.93 15.92 -6.20
C ASN A 60 13.69 15.14 -4.91
N GLY A 61 14.56 14.19 -4.54
CA GLY A 61 14.31 13.34 -3.36
C GLY A 61 14.12 14.14 -2.07
N THR A 62 14.89 15.21 -1.88
CA THR A 62 14.74 16.09 -0.70
C THR A 62 13.42 16.86 -0.68
N ARG A 63 12.95 17.34 -1.85
CA ARG A 63 11.68 18.08 -1.94
C ARG A 63 10.49 17.16 -1.67
N GLU A 64 10.53 15.94 -2.20
CA GLU A 64 9.50 14.93 -1.99
C GLU A 64 9.29 14.61 -0.51
N VAL A 65 10.36 14.61 0.31
CA VAL A 65 10.27 14.45 1.77
C VAL A 65 9.41 15.54 2.43
N PHE A 66 9.64 16.80 2.08
CA PHE A 66 8.89 17.92 2.66
C PHE A 66 7.45 17.99 2.15
N GLU A 67 7.21 17.65 0.89
CA GLU A 67 5.86 17.53 0.34
C GLU A 67 5.09 16.39 1.03
N PHE A 68 5.76 15.27 1.29
CA PHE A 68 5.20 14.17 2.07
C PHE A 68 4.84 14.62 3.50
N TYR A 69 5.69 15.39 4.18
CA TYR A 69 5.36 15.92 5.51
C TYR A 69 4.17 16.87 5.52
N LEU A 70 4.04 17.71 4.49
CA LEU A 70 2.86 18.57 4.34
C LEU A 70 1.59 17.72 4.22
N SER A 71 1.57 16.80 3.26
CA SER A 71 0.40 15.93 3.06
C SER A 71 0.10 15.04 4.27
N ALA A 72 1.14 14.50 4.92
CA ALA A 72 0.98 13.66 6.11
C ALA A 72 0.45 14.47 7.29
N ASN A 73 0.92 15.71 7.48
CA ASN A 73 0.44 16.56 8.56
C ASN A 73 -1.01 17.02 8.35
N GLU A 74 -1.42 17.27 7.12
CA GLU A 74 -2.83 17.53 6.78
C GLU A 74 -3.71 16.33 7.11
N VAL A 75 -3.27 15.12 6.74
CA VAL A 75 -4.01 13.89 7.03
C VAL A 75 -4.02 13.58 8.52
N LEU A 76 -2.90 13.74 9.24
CA LEU A 76 -2.80 13.37 10.65
C LEU A 76 -3.37 14.43 11.60
N ARG A 77 -3.71 15.62 11.11
CA ARG A 77 -4.49 16.59 11.89
C ARG A 77 -5.89 16.06 12.12
N ASP A 78 -6.34 16.21 13.36
CA ASP A 78 -7.72 15.96 13.80
C ASP A 78 -8.65 17.10 13.35
N ASP A 79 -8.56 17.51 12.08
CA ASP A 79 -9.50 18.45 11.50
C ASP A 79 -10.84 17.71 11.23
N GLU A 80 -11.98 18.38 11.36
CA GLU A 80 -13.33 17.81 11.13
C GLU A 80 -13.55 17.25 9.70
N ARG A 81 -12.56 17.45 8.82
CA ARG A 81 -12.54 16.86 7.48
C ARG A 81 -12.38 15.34 7.57
N ARG A 82 -13.39 14.61 7.09
CA ARG A 82 -13.27 13.17 6.86
C ARG A 82 -12.34 12.93 5.66
N TRP A 83 -11.21 12.29 5.93
CA TRP A 83 -10.28 11.82 4.90
C TRP A 83 -10.75 10.49 4.34
N PHE A 84 -10.67 10.32 3.03
CA PHE A 84 -11.00 9.05 2.40
C PHE A 84 -9.79 8.10 2.46
N GLY A 85 -10.04 6.79 2.57
CA GLY A 85 -8.98 5.78 2.66
C GLY A 85 -7.98 5.83 1.50
N PHE A 86 -8.44 6.16 0.28
CA PHE A 86 -7.56 6.29 -0.89
C PHE A 86 -6.61 7.50 -0.79
N GLU A 87 -7.04 8.62 -0.21
CA GLU A 87 -6.20 9.80 -0.01
C GLU A 87 -5.06 9.48 0.96
N VAL A 88 -5.39 8.80 2.06
CA VAL A 88 -4.38 8.35 3.04
C VAL A 88 -3.41 7.36 2.40
N GLN A 89 -3.93 6.42 1.59
CA GLN A 89 -3.10 5.44 0.89
C GLN A 89 -2.14 6.09 -0.11
N GLU A 90 -2.57 7.13 -0.85
CA GLU A 90 -1.70 7.87 -1.76
C GLU A 90 -0.51 8.51 -1.03
N VAL A 91 -0.78 9.11 0.15
CA VAL A 91 0.25 9.70 1.00
C VAL A 91 1.21 8.64 1.54
N ILE A 92 0.70 7.47 1.92
CA ILE A 92 1.53 6.32 2.35
C ILE A 92 2.45 5.86 1.21
N ILE A 93 1.92 5.66 0.00
CA ILE A 93 2.70 5.23 -1.17
C ILE A 93 3.84 6.24 -1.45
N ARG A 94 3.57 7.53 -1.30
CA ARG A 94 4.60 8.57 -1.43
C ARG A 94 5.69 8.44 -0.37
N GLY A 95 5.31 8.22 0.88
CA GLY A 95 6.25 7.98 1.99
C GLY A 95 7.08 6.71 1.80
N GLU A 96 6.48 5.61 1.34
CA GLU A 96 7.18 4.36 1.03
C GLU A 96 8.21 4.54 -0.09
N ARG A 97 7.85 5.29 -1.14
CA ARG A 97 8.78 5.62 -2.24
C ARG A 97 10.02 6.35 -1.72
N ILE A 98 9.85 7.28 -0.78
CA ILE A 98 10.98 8.00 -0.16
C ILE A 98 11.92 7.02 0.56
N LEU A 99 11.36 6.05 1.31
CA LEU A 99 12.17 5.03 1.99
C LEU A 99 12.95 4.14 1.01
N GLN A 100 12.39 3.86 -0.17
CA GLN A 100 13.05 3.06 -1.20
C GLN A 100 14.16 3.83 -1.93
N LEU A 101 13.97 5.14 -2.15
CA LEU A 101 14.90 5.97 -2.90
C LEU A 101 16.05 6.50 -2.04
N MET A 102 15.78 6.88 -0.79
CA MET A 102 16.78 7.50 0.08
C MET A 102 17.53 6.46 0.91
N ASN A 103 18.84 6.37 0.67
CA ASN A 103 19.75 5.62 1.54
C ASN A 103 19.92 6.37 2.87
N GLY A 104 19.24 5.90 3.91
CA GLY A 104 19.21 6.54 5.24
C GLY A 104 18.16 7.65 5.31
N ALA A 105 16.89 7.27 5.12
CA ALA A 105 15.76 8.21 5.22
C ALA A 105 15.62 8.80 6.63
N PRO A 106 15.12 10.05 6.77
CA PRO A 106 14.93 10.69 8.07
C PRO A 106 14.01 9.89 9.00
N PRO A 107 14.29 9.82 10.32
CA PRO A 107 13.48 9.08 11.30
C PRO A 107 12.05 9.62 11.39
N LEU A 108 11.88 10.92 11.13
CA LEU A 108 10.56 11.54 11.05
C LEU A 108 9.71 10.91 9.95
N VAL A 109 10.29 10.48 8.82
CA VAL A 109 9.56 9.76 7.75
C VAL A 109 8.98 8.44 8.29
N TYR A 110 9.80 7.65 8.98
CA TYR A 110 9.34 6.39 9.58
C TYR A 110 8.23 6.61 10.60
N PHE A 111 8.36 7.63 11.46
CA PHE A 111 7.30 7.96 12.43
C PHE A 111 6.00 8.33 11.72
N THR A 112 6.07 9.21 10.72
CA THR A 112 4.88 9.66 9.97
C THR A 112 4.19 8.52 9.23
N LEU A 113 4.94 7.62 8.59
CA LEU A 113 4.39 6.42 7.97
C LEU A 113 3.70 5.54 8.99
N GLY A 114 4.35 5.28 10.12
CA GLY A 114 3.77 4.50 11.21
C GLY A 114 2.45 5.08 11.73
N ALA A 115 2.38 6.40 11.89
CA ALA A 115 1.15 7.09 12.27
C ALA A 115 0.05 7.00 11.21
N LEU A 116 0.40 7.09 9.92
CA LEU A 116 -0.57 6.95 8.82
C LEU A 116 -1.13 5.54 8.73
N TYR A 117 -0.29 4.50 8.85
CA TYR A 117 -0.78 3.11 8.89
C TYR A 117 -1.71 2.86 10.08
N ASN A 118 -1.38 3.44 11.25
CA ASN A 118 -2.26 3.34 12.41
C ASN A 118 -3.61 4.03 12.16
N LYS A 119 -3.65 5.10 11.37
CA LYS A 119 -4.90 5.77 10.98
C LYS A 119 -5.76 4.92 10.03
N ILE A 120 -5.14 4.17 9.11
CA ILE A 120 -5.87 3.25 8.20
C ILE A 120 -6.32 1.96 8.92
N GLY A 121 -5.64 1.57 10.00
CA GLY A 121 -5.91 0.33 10.73
C GLY A 121 -4.96 -0.82 10.38
N ASP A 122 -3.90 -0.57 9.59
CA ASP A 122 -2.82 -1.54 9.42
C ASP A 122 -1.82 -1.43 10.58
N HIS A 123 -2.19 -2.04 11.70
CA HIS A 123 -1.37 -1.98 12.91
C HIS A 123 -0.06 -2.76 12.78
N LYS A 124 0.05 -3.74 11.87
CA LYS A 124 1.28 -4.51 11.68
C LYS A 124 2.38 -3.64 11.08
N SER A 125 2.05 -2.93 10.00
CA SER A 125 2.98 -1.98 9.36
C SER A 125 3.29 -0.81 10.28
N ALA A 126 2.27 -0.31 11.00
CA ALA A 126 2.45 0.75 11.99
C ALA A 126 3.51 0.39 13.06
N ILE A 127 3.41 -0.80 13.65
CA ILE A 127 4.36 -1.25 14.68
C ILE A 127 5.78 -1.32 14.13
N ASN A 128 5.98 -1.88 12.93
CA ASN A 128 7.32 -2.00 12.34
C ASN A 128 8.01 -0.63 12.18
N HIS A 129 7.29 0.36 11.66
CA HIS A 129 7.84 1.69 11.44
C HIS A 129 7.99 2.49 12.74
N LEU A 130 7.04 2.38 13.68
CA LEU A 130 7.11 3.09 14.96
C LEU A 130 8.18 2.49 15.89
N ALA A 131 8.32 1.16 15.92
CA ALA A 131 9.33 0.46 16.71
C ALA A 131 10.74 0.85 16.25
N TYR A 132 10.94 0.96 14.93
CA TYR A 132 12.21 1.43 14.38
C TYR A 132 12.61 2.81 14.91
N VAL A 133 11.67 3.72 15.13
CA VAL A 133 11.98 5.09 15.58
C VAL A 133 12.09 5.22 17.10
N THR A 134 11.33 4.42 17.84
CA THR A 134 11.19 4.58 19.30
C THR A 134 12.07 3.63 20.10
N GLU A 135 12.35 2.43 19.58
CA GLU A 135 13.10 1.39 20.30
C GLU A 135 14.56 1.30 19.84
N ASN A 136 14.89 1.78 18.64
CA ASN A 136 16.25 1.77 18.13
C ASN A 136 16.96 3.12 18.38
N GLU A 137 17.89 3.14 19.32
CA GLU A 137 18.72 4.32 19.63
C GLU A 137 19.58 4.78 18.45
N LYS A 138 19.90 3.89 17.50
CA LYS A 138 20.64 4.22 16.27
C LYS A 138 19.77 4.79 15.17
N ALA A 139 18.46 4.91 15.38
CA ALA A 139 17.58 5.49 14.39
C ALA A 139 17.78 7.00 14.28
N ASP A 140 18.24 7.68 15.33
CA ASP A 140 18.37 9.14 15.31
C ASP A 140 19.41 9.66 14.31
N GLU A 141 19.11 10.82 13.72
CA GLU A 141 19.96 11.47 12.71
C GLU A 141 21.34 11.85 13.24
N SER A 142 21.46 12.06 14.55
CA SER A 142 22.72 12.37 15.24
C SER A 142 23.72 11.20 15.22
N SER A 143 23.24 9.98 15.02
CA SER A 143 24.10 8.78 15.00
C SER A 143 24.90 8.64 13.69
N TYR A 144 24.52 9.36 12.63
CA TYR A 144 25.19 9.27 11.33
C TYR A 144 26.46 10.13 11.27
N VAL A 145 27.63 9.48 11.33
CA VAL A 145 28.93 10.15 11.12
C VAL A 145 29.16 10.51 9.65
N TYR A 146 28.76 9.61 8.73
CA TYR A 146 28.91 9.80 7.29
C TYR A 146 27.55 9.70 6.58
N PRO A 147 26.77 10.80 6.53
CA PRO A 147 25.44 10.79 5.94
C PRO A 147 25.48 10.63 4.41
N SER A 148 24.41 10.07 3.83
CA SER A 148 24.21 10.05 2.38
C SER A 148 24.13 11.48 1.81
N PRO A 149 24.40 11.68 0.51
CA PRO A 149 24.26 13.01 -0.11
C PRO A 149 22.83 13.56 0.01
N ASP A 150 21.82 12.68 -0.05
CA ASP A 150 20.40 13.07 0.05
C ASP A 150 20.04 13.51 1.47
N LEU A 151 20.50 12.78 2.48
CA LEU A 151 20.33 13.16 3.88
C LEU A 151 21.04 14.49 4.19
N ARG A 152 22.23 14.72 3.62
CA ARG A 152 22.93 16.02 3.73
C ARG A 152 22.13 17.17 3.13
N ASN A 153 21.55 16.96 1.95
CA ASN A 153 20.72 17.98 1.30
C ASN A 153 19.45 18.24 2.11
N TYR A 154 18.80 17.18 2.61
CA TYR A 154 17.66 17.27 3.51
C TYR A 154 17.96 18.11 4.76
N VAL A 155 19.02 17.77 5.50
CA VAL A 155 19.41 18.53 6.71
C VAL A 155 19.77 19.97 6.37
N ARG A 156 20.40 20.24 5.21
CA ARG A 156 20.70 21.61 4.78
C ARG A 156 19.42 22.43 4.55
N VAL A 157 18.44 21.86 3.84
CA VAL A 157 17.15 22.51 3.58
C VAL A 157 16.36 22.67 4.89
N LEU A 158 16.34 21.64 5.74
CA LEU A 158 15.71 21.69 7.05
C LEU A 158 16.26 22.82 7.91
N ARG A 159 17.59 22.95 8.02
CA ARG A 159 18.24 24.04 8.76
C ARG A 159 17.93 25.42 8.17
N LYS A 160 17.79 25.53 6.84
CA LYS A 160 17.38 26.77 6.18
C LYS A 160 15.97 27.17 6.63
N ILE A 161 15.03 26.23 6.59
CA ILE A 161 13.64 26.44 7.03
C ILE A 161 13.56 26.74 8.53
N GLU A 162 14.41 26.11 9.36
CA GLU A 162 14.46 26.38 10.80
C GLU A 162 15.00 27.76 11.13
N ARG A 163 16.01 28.23 10.38
CA ARG A 163 16.60 29.57 10.53
C ARG A 163 15.64 30.65 10.05
N GLU A 164 14.96 30.41 8.94
CA GLU A 164 14.08 31.38 8.26
C GLU A 164 12.69 30.77 8.03
N PRO A 165 11.85 30.64 9.08
CA PRO A 165 10.53 30.02 8.97
C PRO A 165 9.56 30.81 8.07
N SER A 166 9.88 32.08 7.77
CA SER A 166 9.12 32.93 6.87
C SER A 166 9.20 32.51 5.39
N GLU A 167 10.27 31.83 4.97
CA GLU A 167 10.40 31.37 3.58
C GLU A 167 9.45 30.21 3.26
N ALA A 168 9.16 29.35 4.24
CA ALA A 168 8.30 28.17 4.07
C ALA A 168 7.46 27.91 5.34
N PRO A 169 6.48 28.77 5.66
CA PRO A 169 5.74 28.72 6.93
C PRO A 169 4.91 27.44 7.09
N GLN A 170 4.29 26.95 6.01
CA GLN A 170 3.54 25.70 6.01
C GLN A 170 4.46 24.50 6.29
N THR A 171 5.61 24.43 5.63
CA THR A 171 6.56 23.32 5.84
C THR A 171 7.15 23.35 7.24
N SER A 172 7.55 24.54 7.74
CA SER A 172 8.08 24.69 9.10
C SER A 172 7.05 24.27 10.16
N SER A 173 5.80 24.70 10.01
CA SER A 173 4.73 24.34 10.94
C SER A 173 4.40 22.83 10.89
N ALA A 174 4.33 22.23 9.71
CA ALA A 174 4.09 20.80 9.55
C ALA A 174 5.19 19.94 10.16
N VAL A 175 6.46 20.25 9.87
CA VAL A 175 7.62 19.52 10.44
C VAL A 175 7.62 19.63 11.96
N ARG A 176 7.40 20.83 12.52
CA ARG A 176 7.32 21.03 13.98
C ARG A 176 6.15 20.29 14.62
N ALA A 177 4.98 20.27 13.97
CA ALA A 177 3.80 19.56 14.46
C ALA A 177 4.05 18.05 14.50
N LEU A 178 4.61 17.49 13.43
CA LEU A 178 4.95 16.07 13.33
C LEU A 178 6.05 15.67 14.32
N GLU A 179 7.08 16.51 14.51
CA GLU A 179 8.12 16.28 15.52
C GLU A 179 7.56 16.29 16.95
N ARG A 180 6.63 17.22 17.26
CA ARG A 180 5.94 17.21 18.56
C ARG A 180 5.08 15.96 18.72
N ALA A 181 4.37 15.55 17.67
CA ALA A 181 3.59 14.32 17.68
C ALA A 181 4.49 13.09 17.92
N ARG A 182 5.65 13.04 17.27
CA ARG A 182 6.66 11.97 17.48
C ARG A 182 7.07 11.87 18.95
N ARG A 183 7.44 13.01 19.55
CA ARG A 183 7.94 13.05 20.94
C ARG A 183 6.85 12.76 21.97
N ASN A 184 5.65 13.32 21.79
CA ASN A 184 4.57 13.24 22.77
C ASN A 184 3.70 11.99 22.61
N ARG A 185 3.38 11.62 21.37
CA ARG A 185 2.42 10.56 21.05
C ARG A 185 3.08 9.30 20.49
N GLY A 186 4.36 9.32 20.09
CA GLY A 186 4.99 8.18 19.40
C GLY A 186 4.95 6.87 20.17
N LYS A 187 5.27 6.90 21.47
CA LYS A 187 5.19 5.71 22.35
C LYS A 187 3.75 5.24 22.56
N ILE A 188 2.84 6.18 22.79
CA ILE A 188 1.41 5.92 23.00
C ILE A 188 0.80 5.27 21.76
N ILE A 189 1.08 5.79 20.56
CA ILE A 189 0.58 5.23 19.30
C ILE A 189 1.10 3.81 19.12
N LEU A 190 2.39 3.56 19.40
CA LEU A 190 2.97 2.23 19.28
C LEU A 190 2.33 1.21 20.21
N GLU A 191 2.11 1.57 21.48
CA GLU A 191 1.43 0.70 22.45
C GLU A 191 -0.02 0.44 22.04
N ASN A 192 -0.74 1.48 21.61
CA ASN A 192 -2.11 1.34 21.10
C ASN A 192 -2.17 0.42 19.88
N SER A 193 -1.26 0.56 18.91
CA SER A 193 -1.20 -0.34 17.75
C SER A 193 -0.92 -1.79 18.17
N ARG A 194 -0.06 -2.02 19.18
CA ARG A 194 0.20 -3.37 19.72
C ARG A 194 -1.04 -3.97 20.38
N LEU A 195 -1.78 -3.18 21.15
CA LEU A 195 -3.04 -3.63 21.77
C LEU A 195 -4.09 -3.98 20.70
N GLN A 196 -4.29 -3.08 19.73
CA GLN A 196 -5.26 -3.30 18.65
C GLN A 196 -4.90 -4.52 17.79
N LEU A 197 -3.61 -4.75 17.50
CA LEU A 197 -3.19 -5.94 16.77
C LEU A 197 -3.52 -7.23 17.55
N LYS A 198 -3.26 -7.26 18.86
CA LYS A 198 -3.62 -8.42 19.71
C LYS A 198 -5.13 -8.67 19.73
N GLU A 199 -5.94 -7.62 19.83
CA GLU A 199 -7.40 -7.73 19.77
C GLU A 199 -7.89 -8.26 18.42
N LEU A 200 -7.31 -7.77 17.32
CA LEU A 200 -7.66 -8.23 15.97
C LEU A 200 -7.28 -9.70 15.76
N ASP A 201 -6.12 -10.12 16.24
CA ASP A 201 -5.69 -11.51 16.10
C ASP A 201 -6.53 -12.45 16.97
N GLY A 202 -6.89 -12.04 18.20
CA GLY A 202 -7.84 -12.79 19.03
C GLY A 202 -9.22 -12.93 18.39
N LYS A 203 -9.75 -11.87 17.75
CA LYS A 203 -11.01 -11.93 16.99
C LYS A 203 -10.93 -12.86 15.78
N LYS A 204 -9.80 -12.88 15.07
CA LYS A 204 -9.60 -13.80 13.94
C LYS A 204 -9.56 -15.24 14.41
N GLU A 205 -8.86 -15.54 15.50
CA GLU A 205 -8.80 -16.88 16.08
C GLU A 205 -10.18 -17.38 16.52
N GLN A 206 -10.97 -16.55 17.20
CA GLN A 206 -12.35 -16.89 17.56
C GLN A 206 -13.22 -17.15 16.33
N ALA A 207 -13.12 -16.30 15.30
CA ALA A 207 -13.87 -16.50 14.06
C ALA A 207 -13.45 -17.77 13.29
N ILE A 208 -12.19 -18.21 13.42
CA ILE A 208 -11.73 -19.49 12.84
C ILE A 208 -12.34 -20.66 13.62
N ILE A 209 -12.30 -20.63 14.95
CA ILE A 209 -12.87 -21.68 15.80
C ILE A 209 -14.39 -21.79 15.56
N GLU A 210 -15.11 -20.67 15.49
CA GLU A 210 -16.54 -20.65 15.20
C GLU A 210 -16.86 -21.22 13.81
N LYS A 211 -16.05 -20.91 12.80
CA LYS A 211 -16.20 -21.49 11.45
C LYS A 211 -15.93 -22.99 11.43
N GLU A 212 -14.92 -23.46 12.16
CA GLU A 212 -14.63 -24.89 12.27
C GLU A 212 -15.75 -25.64 12.99
N GLN A 213 -16.29 -25.07 14.08
CA GLN A 213 -17.44 -25.62 14.79
C GLN A 213 -18.69 -25.68 13.90
N ALA A 214 -19.01 -24.59 13.19
CA ALA A 214 -20.13 -24.55 12.25
C ALA A 214 -19.97 -25.58 11.11
N MET A 215 -18.75 -25.79 10.62
CA MET A 215 -18.46 -26.79 9.59
C MET A 215 -18.62 -28.22 10.12
N LEU A 216 -18.17 -28.49 11.36
CA LEU A 216 -18.36 -29.78 12.03
C LEU A 216 -19.84 -30.07 12.30
N GLU A 217 -20.61 -29.07 12.71
CA GLU A 217 -22.06 -29.21 12.89
C GLU A 217 -22.79 -29.49 11.57
N GLN A 218 -22.44 -28.79 10.48
CA GLN A 218 -22.99 -29.08 9.16
C GLN A 218 -22.66 -30.51 8.70
N LYS A 219 -21.42 -30.96 8.90
CA LYS A 219 -21.01 -32.32 8.57
C LYS A 219 -21.78 -33.36 9.40
N ALA A 220 -21.94 -33.13 10.70
CA ALA A 220 -22.72 -34.01 11.58
C ALA A 220 -24.21 -34.06 11.20
N GLN A 221 -24.79 -32.97 10.68
CA GLN A 221 -26.15 -32.95 10.15
C GLN A 221 -26.27 -33.72 8.84
N LEU A 222 -25.31 -33.58 7.92
CA LEU A 222 -25.24 -34.34 6.67
C LEU A 222 -25.12 -35.85 6.92
N ASP A 223 -24.25 -36.26 7.86
CA ASP A 223 -24.08 -37.67 8.21
C ASP A 223 -25.37 -38.27 8.80
N LYS A 224 -26.11 -37.49 9.61
CA LYS A 224 -27.44 -37.91 10.14
C LYS A 224 -28.47 -38.08 9.01
N LEU A 225 -28.49 -37.19 8.02
CA LEU A 225 -29.39 -37.29 6.87
C LEU A 225 -29.04 -38.49 5.97
N ALA A 226 -27.76 -38.81 5.81
CA ALA A 226 -27.31 -39.98 5.04
C ALA A 226 -27.73 -41.31 5.70
N VAL A 227 -27.68 -41.40 7.05
CA VAL A 227 -28.13 -42.60 7.79
C VAL A 227 -29.64 -42.81 7.68
N ILE A 228 -30.44 -41.74 7.67
CA ILE A 228 -31.90 -41.85 7.49
C ILE A 228 -32.24 -42.37 6.08
N ASN A 229 -31.48 -41.97 5.06
CA ASN A 229 -31.74 -42.38 3.68
C ASN A 229 -31.28 -43.83 3.38
N ALA A 230 -30.27 -44.33 4.10
CA ALA A 230 -29.78 -45.71 3.97
C ALA A 230 -30.78 -46.76 4.52
N ASN A 231 -31.69 -46.39 5.42
CA ASN A 231 -32.67 -47.31 6.01
C ASN A 231 -33.95 -47.51 5.16
N ASN A 232 -34.02 -46.93 3.95
CA ASN A 232 -35.22 -46.98 3.09
C ASN A 232 -35.05 -47.77 1.79
N VAL A 233 -34.06 -48.67 1.70
CA VAL A 233 -33.88 -49.55 0.52
C VAL A 233 -34.19 -50.99 0.89
N MET A 234 -35.34 -51.49 0.42
CA MET A 234 -35.62 -52.92 0.26
C MET A 234 -35.72 -53.26 -1.24
N PRO A 235 -35.54 -54.55 -1.61
CA PRO A 235 -35.01 -54.98 -2.91
C PRO A 235 -36.11 -55.12 -3.96
N LYS A 236 -35.77 -54.88 -5.24
CA LYS A 236 -36.67 -55.17 -6.37
C LYS A 236 -36.12 -56.31 -7.22
N SER A 237 -36.85 -57.41 -7.22
CA SER A 237 -36.67 -58.60 -8.04
C SER A 237 -37.28 -58.45 -9.44
N VAL A 238 -36.47 -58.77 -10.47
CA VAL A 238 -36.69 -59.74 -11.57
C VAL A 238 -37.95 -59.64 -12.48
N VAL A 239 -37.66 -59.38 -13.79
CA VAL A 239 -38.21 -59.92 -15.08
C VAL A 239 -39.46 -59.32 -15.75
N GLY A 240 -39.27 -58.99 -17.05
CA GLY A 240 -40.28 -58.96 -18.11
C GLY A 240 -39.91 -58.07 -19.32
N ASP A 241 -39.51 -58.68 -20.44
CA ASP A 241 -39.18 -58.12 -21.78
C ASP A 241 -40.33 -57.26 -22.40
N SER A 242 -40.21 -56.44 -23.46
CA SER A 242 -39.36 -56.48 -24.66
C SER A 242 -39.31 -55.13 -25.41
N ASP A 243 -38.35 -55.05 -26.35
CA ASP A 243 -38.29 -54.30 -27.63
C ASP A 243 -37.69 -52.87 -27.73
N GLU A 244 -36.45 -52.85 -28.26
CA GLU A 244 -35.94 -52.18 -29.49
C GLU A 244 -36.59 -50.84 -29.95
N ASN A 245 -35.90 -49.78 -30.40
CA ASN A 245 -34.60 -49.67 -31.08
C ASN A 245 -34.20 -48.18 -31.31
N ILE A 246 -32.88 -47.97 -31.51
CA ILE A 246 -32.21 -47.03 -32.45
C ILE A 246 -31.80 -45.58 -32.07
N SER A 247 -30.46 -45.39 -32.20
CA SER A 247 -29.64 -44.22 -32.60
C SER A 247 -29.49 -43.01 -31.69
N GLN A 248 -28.42 -42.22 -31.74
CA GLN A 248 -26.99 -42.26 -32.15
C GLN A 248 -26.54 -40.79 -31.97
N ASN A 249 -25.24 -40.57 -31.70
CA ASN A 249 -24.53 -39.28 -31.78
C ASN A 249 -24.92 -38.19 -30.76
N GLY A 250 -24.00 -37.39 -30.21
CA GLY A 250 -22.58 -37.27 -30.44
C GLY A 250 -22.03 -36.27 -29.43
N GLY A 251 -20.81 -36.51 -28.96
CA GLY A 251 -20.14 -35.62 -28.03
C GLY A 251 -19.64 -34.36 -28.74
N GLN A 252 -19.71 -33.22 -28.04
CA GLN A 252 -18.72 -32.15 -28.20
C GLN A 252 -18.36 -31.58 -26.83
N ARG A 253 -17.05 -31.62 -26.56
CA ARG A 253 -16.34 -30.80 -25.59
C ARG A 253 -16.46 -29.33 -26.00
N THR A 254 -16.73 -28.48 -25.01
CA THR A 254 -16.18 -27.12 -25.01
C THR A 254 -15.80 -26.77 -23.58
N GLU A 255 -14.50 -26.71 -23.33
CA GLU A 255 -13.92 -25.91 -22.27
C GLU A 255 -14.37 -24.45 -22.47
N GLN A 256 -14.76 -23.75 -21.40
CA GLN A 256 -14.31 -22.38 -21.14
C GLN A 256 -14.87 -21.81 -19.82
N ILE A 257 -13.92 -21.37 -19.01
CA ILE A 257 -13.91 -20.12 -18.22
C ILE A 257 -14.76 -20.09 -16.94
N ASN A 258 -14.01 -20.22 -15.85
CA ASN A 258 -14.33 -19.84 -14.49
C ASN A 258 -14.35 -18.29 -14.40
N VAL A 259 -15.54 -17.68 -14.24
CA VAL A 259 -15.68 -16.30 -13.77
C VAL A 259 -16.45 -16.34 -12.46
N HIS A 260 -15.81 -15.84 -11.41
CA HIS A 260 -16.40 -15.58 -10.10
C HIS A 260 -17.63 -14.67 -10.23
N SER A 261 -18.82 -15.22 -10.06
CA SER A 261 -20.01 -14.47 -9.70
C SER A 261 -20.05 -14.31 -8.17
N PHE A 262 -19.87 -13.07 -7.72
CA PHE A 262 -20.29 -12.65 -6.38
C PHE A 262 -21.79 -12.36 -6.44
N ASP A 263 -22.61 -13.30 -5.98
CA ASP A 263 -24.01 -13.04 -5.66
C ASP A 263 -24.20 -12.90 -4.14
N ASN A 264 -24.54 -11.67 -3.77
CA ASN A 264 -25.78 -11.34 -3.06
C ASN A 264 -25.98 -11.89 -1.64
N ARG A 265 -25.88 -10.99 -0.64
CA ARG A 265 -26.73 -11.07 0.56
C ARG A 265 -27.27 -9.71 0.94
N ASN A 266 -28.54 -9.54 0.60
CA ASN A 266 -29.42 -8.51 1.09
C ASN A 266 -29.97 -8.89 2.48
N SER A 267 -30.21 -7.86 3.29
CA SER A 267 -31.20 -7.76 4.37
C SER A 267 -31.28 -8.86 5.44
N GLN A 268 -30.98 -8.49 6.69
CA GLN A 268 -31.94 -8.47 7.81
C GLN A 268 -31.17 -8.21 9.11
N ASN A 269 -31.30 -7.01 9.68
CA ASN A 269 -31.35 -6.91 11.13
C ASN A 269 -32.16 -5.69 11.56
N LYS A 270 -33.30 -6.00 12.16
CA LYS A 270 -34.29 -5.12 12.75
C LYS A 270 -34.20 -5.35 14.26
N ARG A 271 -34.08 -4.26 15.04
CA ARG A 271 -34.21 -4.07 16.51
C ARG A 271 -33.06 -3.16 16.98
N LYS A 272 -33.22 -2.18 17.86
CA LYS A 272 -34.33 -1.69 18.69
C LYS A 272 -33.98 -0.23 19.02
N ALA A 273 -34.97 0.65 19.00
CA ALA A 273 -34.84 2.04 19.39
C ALA A 273 -34.72 2.15 20.92
N GLU A 274 -33.70 2.86 21.39
CA GLU A 274 -33.73 3.57 22.67
C GLU A 274 -33.82 5.07 22.37
N GLU A 275 -34.81 5.70 23.01
CA GLU A 275 -35.12 7.11 22.88
C GLU A 275 -34.03 7.98 23.51
N SER A 276 -33.41 8.86 22.73
CA SER A 276 -32.78 10.06 23.28
C SER A 276 -33.02 11.26 22.35
N ASN A 277 -33.96 12.10 22.78
CA ASN A 277 -34.10 13.53 22.54
C ASN A 277 -33.33 14.17 21.35
N GLY A 278 -34.10 14.60 20.35
CA GLY A 278 -33.92 15.94 19.77
C GLY A 278 -33.11 16.11 18.48
N ASP A 279 -33.09 15.13 17.58
CA ASP A 279 -32.41 15.29 16.27
C ASP A 279 -33.42 15.74 15.17
N PRO A 280 -33.33 16.97 14.62
CA PRO A 280 -34.27 17.51 13.63
C PRO A 280 -34.21 16.81 12.26
N PHE A 281 -33.37 15.78 12.12
CA PHE A 281 -33.18 15.01 10.89
C PHE A 281 -33.93 13.68 10.87
N ILE A 282 -34.57 13.26 11.98
CA ILE A 282 -35.29 11.97 12.07
C ILE A 282 -36.47 11.90 11.08
N ASN A 283 -37.10 13.03 10.76
CA ASN A 283 -38.23 13.10 9.84
C ASN A 283 -37.85 13.42 8.39
N ARG A 284 -36.57 13.37 8.01
CA ARG A 284 -36.19 13.54 6.61
C ARG A 284 -36.28 12.21 5.87
N LYS A 285 -37.07 12.20 4.80
CA LYS A 285 -37.09 11.08 3.84
C LYS A 285 -35.66 10.80 3.34
N PRO A 286 -35.24 9.53 3.24
CA PRO A 286 -33.95 9.19 2.66
C PRO A 286 -33.87 9.70 1.22
N ILE A 287 -32.66 10.07 0.77
CA ILE A 287 -32.41 10.66 -0.56
C ILE A 287 -32.97 9.76 -1.68
N SER A 288 -32.98 8.45 -1.50
CA SER A 288 -33.60 7.50 -2.42
C SER A 288 -35.10 7.77 -2.62
N GLU A 289 -35.84 8.07 -1.56
CA GLU A 289 -37.28 8.33 -1.62
C GLU A 289 -37.58 9.72 -2.22
N VAL A 290 -36.76 10.73 -1.91
CA VAL A 290 -36.85 12.06 -2.54
C VAL A 290 -36.59 12.01 -4.04
N LEU A 291 -35.66 11.15 -4.49
CA LEU A 291 -35.39 10.95 -5.91
C LEU A 291 -36.58 10.28 -6.61
N TYR A 292 -37.21 9.25 -6.01
CA TYR A 292 -38.43 8.64 -6.56
C TYR A 292 -39.56 9.67 -6.72
N ASP A 293 -39.80 10.53 -5.72
CA ASP A 293 -40.83 11.60 -5.78
C ASP A 293 -40.58 12.63 -6.91
N ILE A 294 -39.32 12.84 -7.34
CA ILE A 294 -38.98 13.76 -8.44
C ILE A 294 -39.21 13.10 -9.81
N TYR A 295 -38.95 11.79 -9.95
CA TYR A 295 -39.10 11.09 -11.22
C TYR A 295 -40.55 10.70 -11.51
N ASP A 296 -41.38 10.43 -10.49
CA ASP A 296 -42.78 10.03 -10.69
C ASP A 296 -43.78 11.19 -10.79
N ARG A 297 -43.37 12.45 -10.51
CA ARG A 297 -44.24 13.64 -10.62
C ARG A 297 -44.47 14.16 -12.05
N LYS A 298 -44.03 13.45 -13.07
CA LYS A 298 -44.28 13.76 -14.48
C LYS A 298 -45.13 12.68 -15.14
N GLN A 299 -46.37 12.50 -14.68
CA GLN A 299 -47.49 12.01 -15.48
C GLN A 299 -48.77 12.75 -15.07
#